data_AF-A0A7C5IBB1-F1
#
_entry.id   AF-A0A7C5IBB1-F1
#
_cell.length_a   1.000
_cell.length_b   1.000
_cell.length_c   1.000
_cell.angle_alpha   90.00
_cell.angle_beta   90.00
_cell.angle_gamma   90.00
#
_symmetry.space_group_name_H-M   'P 1'
#
loop_
_entity.id
_entity.type
_entity.pdbx_description
1 polymer ?
#
loop_
_entity_poly.entity_id
_entity_poly.type
_entity_poly.pdbx_seq_one_letter_code
_entity_poly.pdbx_strand_id
1 'polypeptide(L)'
;MTWDSIPQVAAILIAAIAAISDAIRGKIYNKFALSGLAISGLWLLSLALMDMAGKPPLLSRYPELGHLGAPPTVTVAQTTPAKPPERPKFMPWEEAQDVCVWPPPPSHDPVDVESPSAGDAASAPDQQQAPVWTEPGSFPVYLLKVILNAALALLVGFGLWWVRMWAAGDAKLFATLAAMLPLSTYHKAYWPIFPAYVLLFNTFLAMLAILLVELAYRAVRQALRPTEDEAAAWRQAVTWCRSHLLELATGFIGMLFLFIVIKTLRMVARQGLIALKEGARDMVGVVPNEVLSAPLEAISYLLQSNVVVYFILLLIFHPFARWMVRNRRAAYAITGATFAFLVLVAFFPYGEMTLEHALTMSGLMLALVFGLILYQLYVNVFDYRAVRIWELRPRMILSPRTMDVLKEDKDLLERKMGKVSPDGLDAEQVKVLRRWWIDRGRGSGSPAPSPSPLPSSPGPSSRSSPAAIWSGCEPRAPAGCFVRRAGVWVWTICIW
;
A
#
# COMPACT_ATOMS: atom_id res chain seq x y z
N MET A 1 -24.03 -20.41 6.33
CA MET A 1 -22.92 -19.61 6.90
C MET A 1 -21.86 -20.60 7.37
N THR A 2 -20.66 -20.57 6.82
CA THR A 2 -19.56 -21.42 7.32
C THR A 2 -19.11 -20.87 8.68
N TRP A 3 -18.59 -21.73 9.56
CA TRP A 3 -18.05 -21.30 10.85
C TRP A 3 -16.96 -20.22 10.69
N ASP A 4 -16.17 -20.26 9.61
CA ASP A 4 -15.18 -19.24 9.24
C ASP A 4 -15.75 -17.84 9.00
N SER A 5 -17.03 -17.75 8.60
CA SER A 5 -17.66 -16.48 8.28
C SER A 5 -17.87 -15.62 9.54
N ILE A 6 -17.97 -16.24 10.71
CA ILE A 6 -18.25 -15.54 11.98
C ILE A 6 -17.13 -14.54 12.34
N PRO A 7 -15.85 -14.93 12.46
CA PRO A 7 -14.77 -13.99 12.77
C PRO A 7 -14.54 -12.98 11.63
N GLN A 8 -14.81 -13.35 10.37
CA GLN A 8 -14.72 -12.43 9.23
C GLN A 8 -15.76 -11.31 9.32
N VAL A 9 -17.02 -11.67 9.57
CA VAL A 9 -18.11 -10.70 9.77
C VAL A 9 -17.83 -9.83 11.00
N ALA A 10 -17.37 -10.42 12.10
CA ALA A 10 -16.96 -9.66 13.28
C ALA A 10 -15.83 -8.66 12.96
N ALA A 11 -14.86 -9.03 12.11
CA ALA A 11 -13.76 -8.15 11.68
C ALA A 11 -14.25 -6.97 10.88
N ILE A 12 -15.13 -7.23 9.92
CA ILE A 12 -15.76 -6.19 9.10
C ILE A 12 -16.58 -5.24 9.99
N LEU A 13 -17.38 -5.77 10.91
CA LEU A 13 -18.18 -4.95 11.83
C LEU A 13 -17.30 -4.11 12.76
N ILE A 14 -16.25 -4.68 13.35
CA ILE A 14 -15.33 -3.92 14.22
C ILE A 14 -14.63 -2.82 13.42
N ALA A 15 -14.14 -3.11 12.21
CA ALA A 15 -13.52 -2.12 11.35
C ALA A 15 -14.49 -0.98 10.99
N ALA A 16 -15.73 -1.33 10.61
CA ALA A 16 -16.77 -0.35 10.29
C ALA A 16 -17.15 0.52 11.51
N ILE A 17 -17.35 -0.10 12.67
CA ILE A 17 -17.67 0.63 13.91
C ILE A 17 -16.50 1.52 14.33
N ALA A 18 -15.25 1.06 14.20
CA ALA A 18 -14.07 1.86 14.49
C ALA A 18 -14.00 3.09 13.56
N ALA A 19 -14.22 2.91 12.26
CA ALA A 19 -14.24 4.00 11.28
C ALA A 19 -15.37 5.01 11.56
N ILE A 20 -16.59 4.54 11.81
CA ILE A 20 -17.74 5.40 12.15
C ILE A 20 -17.50 6.13 13.48
N SER A 21 -16.99 5.42 14.50
CA SER A 21 -16.73 6.03 15.80
C SER A 21 -15.63 7.08 15.71
N ASP A 22 -14.62 6.89 14.86
CA ASP A 22 -13.58 7.90 14.67
C ASP A 22 -14.13 9.13 13.97
N ALA A 23 -14.96 8.95 12.94
CA ALA A 23 -15.65 10.03 12.24
C ALA A 23 -16.56 10.86 13.17
N ILE A 24 -17.22 10.23 14.15
CA ILE A 24 -18.19 10.92 15.03
C ILE A 24 -17.53 11.49 16.30
N ARG A 25 -16.78 10.68 17.04
CA ARG A 25 -16.37 10.99 18.43
C ARG A 25 -14.89 11.32 18.56
N GLY A 26 -14.09 10.99 17.55
CA GLY A 26 -12.63 11.05 17.58
C GLY A 26 -12.02 10.05 18.58
N LYS A 27 -11.08 9.24 18.09
CA LYS A 27 -10.09 8.46 18.85
C LYS A 27 -10.64 7.61 20.01
N ILE A 28 -11.46 6.60 19.70
CA ILE A 28 -11.86 5.52 20.65
C ILE A 28 -11.12 4.19 20.35
N TYR A 29 -10.03 4.23 19.60
CA TYR A 29 -9.32 3.06 19.06
C TYR A 29 -8.94 1.98 20.08
N ASN A 30 -8.47 2.36 21.27
CA ASN A 30 -7.97 1.38 22.24
C ASN A 30 -9.08 0.43 22.73
N LYS A 31 -10.33 0.89 22.83
CA LYS A 31 -11.45 0.05 23.26
C LYS A 31 -11.79 -0.99 22.19
N PHE A 32 -11.85 -0.56 20.93
CA PHE A 32 -12.15 -1.48 19.80
C PHE A 32 -11.03 -2.48 19.56
N ALA A 33 -9.76 -2.06 19.69
CA ALA A 33 -8.63 -2.97 19.62
C ALA A 33 -8.72 -4.05 20.71
N LEU A 34 -9.03 -3.67 21.95
CA LEU A 34 -9.21 -4.62 23.06
C LEU A 34 -10.40 -5.56 22.82
N SER A 35 -11.54 -5.04 22.36
CA SER A 35 -12.71 -5.87 22.01
C SER A 35 -12.41 -6.86 20.89
N GLY A 36 -11.68 -6.44 19.86
CA GLY A 36 -11.28 -7.33 18.77
C GLY A 36 -10.31 -8.43 19.23
N LEU A 37 -9.37 -8.11 20.11
CA LEU A 37 -8.48 -9.12 20.72
C LEU A 37 -9.25 -10.10 21.61
N ALA A 38 -10.24 -9.63 22.37
CA ALA A 38 -11.10 -10.50 23.18
C ALA A 38 -11.92 -11.45 22.31
N ILE A 39 -12.51 -10.96 21.20
CA ILE A 39 -13.25 -11.77 20.23
C ILE A 39 -12.33 -12.79 19.56
N SER A 40 -11.10 -12.39 19.17
CA SER A 40 -10.10 -13.30 18.64
C SER A 40 -9.75 -14.42 19.64
N GLY A 41 -9.54 -14.09 20.91
CA GLY A 41 -9.27 -15.08 21.97
C GLY A 41 -10.43 -16.07 22.15
N LEU A 42 -11.68 -15.58 22.19
CA LEU A 42 -12.87 -16.43 22.27
C LEU A 42 -13.01 -17.35 21.05
N TRP A 43 -12.70 -16.85 19.86
CA TRP A 43 -12.70 -17.64 18.63
C TRP A 43 -11.65 -18.76 18.67
N LEU A 44 -10.41 -18.44 19.06
CA LEU A 44 -9.34 -19.44 19.19
C LEU A 44 -9.65 -20.49 20.26
N LEU A 45 -10.27 -20.09 21.38
CA LEU A 45 -10.74 -21.02 22.41
C LEU A 45 -11.82 -21.96 21.84
N SER A 46 -12.76 -21.43 21.05
CA SER A 46 -13.78 -22.26 20.38
C SER A 46 -13.14 -23.28 19.44
N LEU A 47 -12.10 -22.90 18.69
CA LEU A 47 -11.37 -23.84 17.82
C LEU A 47 -10.64 -24.91 18.63
N ALA A 48 -10.00 -24.54 19.74
CA ALA A 48 -9.34 -25.49 20.64
C ALA A 48 -10.33 -26.52 21.20
N LEU A 49 -11.51 -26.07 21.65
CA LEU A 49 -12.56 -26.94 22.17
C LEU A 49 -13.10 -27.90 21.09
N MET A 50 -13.18 -27.45 19.83
CA MET A 50 -13.59 -28.31 18.72
C MET A 50 -12.55 -29.39 18.38
N ASP A 51 -11.28 -29.03 18.41
CA ASP A 51 -10.15 -29.95 18.20
C ASP A 51 -10.13 -31.02 19.31
N MET A 52 -10.30 -30.61 20.57
CA MET A 52 -10.44 -31.53 21.72
C MET A 52 -11.66 -32.46 21.61
N ALA A 53 -12.72 -32.02 20.90
CA ALA A 53 -13.91 -32.84 20.66
C ALA A 53 -13.76 -33.80 19.46
N GLY A 54 -12.58 -33.89 18.85
CA GLY A 54 -12.29 -34.78 17.71
C GLY A 54 -13.00 -34.37 16.42
N LYS A 55 -13.56 -33.15 16.34
CA LYS A 55 -14.11 -32.63 15.09
C LYS A 55 -12.93 -32.20 14.22
N PRO A 56 -12.87 -32.61 12.94
CA PRO A 56 -11.74 -32.29 12.08
C PRO A 56 -11.57 -30.77 12.07
N PRO A 57 -10.40 -30.26 12.47
CA PRO A 57 -10.20 -28.83 12.53
C PRO A 57 -10.35 -28.25 11.13
N LEU A 58 -10.74 -26.97 11.06
CA LEU A 58 -10.80 -26.19 9.82
C LEU A 58 -9.47 -26.24 9.02
N LEU A 59 -8.36 -26.58 9.69
CA LEU A 59 -7.05 -26.89 9.13
C LEU A 59 -7.06 -27.97 8.02
N SER A 60 -7.98 -28.93 8.08
CA SER A 60 -8.09 -29.98 7.05
C SER A 60 -8.41 -29.42 5.67
N ARG A 61 -9.03 -28.23 5.57
CA ARG A 61 -9.32 -27.57 4.29
C ARG A 61 -8.14 -26.79 3.72
N TYR A 62 -7.13 -26.50 4.54
CA TYR A 62 -5.99 -25.65 4.19
C TYR A 62 -4.71 -26.28 4.76
N PRO A 63 -4.27 -27.44 4.23
CA PRO A 63 -3.09 -28.14 4.72
C PRO A 63 -1.83 -27.27 4.68
N GLU A 64 -1.75 -26.30 3.77
CA GLU A 64 -0.67 -25.31 3.72
C GLU A 64 -0.53 -24.48 5.01
N LEU A 65 -1.62 -24.33 5.77
CA LEU A 65 -1.62 -23.67 7.07
C LEU A 65 -1.10 -24.58 8.20
N GLY A 66 -1.02 -25.89 8.00
CA GLY A 66 -0.53 -26.85 9.00
C GLY A 66 1.00 -26.94 9.13
N HIS A 67 1.78 -26.43 8.17
CA HIS A 67 3.24 -26.60 8.16
C HIS A 67 3.99 -25.29 8.45
N LEU A 68 4.92 -25.27 9.40
CA LEU A 68 5.76 -24.10 9.68
C LEU A 68 6.71 -23.74 8.53
N GLY A 69 7.09 -24.73 7.72
CA GLY A 69 7.99 -24.58 6.58
C GLY A 69 7.28 -24.25 5.26
N ALA A 70 8.06 -24.27 4.17
CA ALA A 70 7.50 -24.25 2.83
C ALA A 70 6.48 -25.38 2.69
N PRO A 71 5.35 -25.15 1.99
CA PRO A 71 4.41 -26.23 1.72
C PRO A 71 5.18 -27.38 1.08
N PRO A 72 4.96 -28.64 1.51
CA PRO A 72 5.61 -29.77 0.88
C PRO A 72 5.35 -29.64 -0.61
N THR A 73 6.44 -29.62 -1.40
CA THR A 73 6.32 -29.57 -2.86
C THR A 73 5.41 -30.73 -3.21
N VAL A 74 4.20 -30.42 -3.68
CA VAL A 74 3.28 -31.45 -4.16
C VAL A 74 4.03 -32.03 -5.33
N THR A 75 4.70 -33.15 -5.07
CA THR A 75 5.27 -33.97 -6.11
C THR A 75 4.02 -34.52 -6.75
N VAL A 76 3.45 -33.75 -7.70
CA VAL A 76 2.50 -34.28 -8.65
C VAL A 76 3.23 -35.48 -9.16
N ALA A 77 2.79 -36.67 -8.74
CA ALA A 77 3.37 -37.90 -9.21
C ALA A 77 3.32 -37.72 -10.71
N GLN A 78 4.49 -37.49 -11.32
CA GLN A 78 4.59 -37.45 -12.75
C GLN A 78 4.15 -38.86 -13.08
N THR A 79 2.89 -39.01 -13.46
CA THR A 79 2.39 -40.20 -14.11
C THR A 79 3.33 -40.31 -15.26
N THR A 80 4.34 -41.16 -15.11
CA THR A 80 5.32 -41.46 -16.15
C THR A 80 4.46 -41.63 -17.38
N PRO A 81 4.53 -40.70 -18.37
CA PRO A 81 3.54 -40.65 -19.42
C PRO A 81 3.49 -42.06 -19.97
N ALA A 82 2.31 -42.69 -19.87
CA ALA A 82 2.14 -44.10 -20.16
C ALA A 82 2.90 -44.35 -21.45
N LYS A 83 3.92 -45.23 -21.39
CA LYS A 83 4.86 -45.49 -22.49
C LYS A 83 4.05 -45.42 -23.78
N PRO A 84 4.25 -44.41 -24.65
CA PRO A 84 3.40 -44.24 -25.82
C PRO A 84 3.33 -45.60 -26.51
N PRO A 85 2.12 -46.07 -26.91
CA PRO A 85 1.97 -47.39 -27.49
C PRO A 85 3.07 -47.55 -28.51
N GLU A 86 3.87 -48.61 -28.36
CA GLU A 86 5.01 -48.90 -29.22
C GLU A 86 4.56 -48.62 -30.65
N ARG A 87 5.12 -47.57 -31.27
CA ARG A 87 4.83 -47.31 -32.68
C ARG A 87 5.08 -48.64 -33.38
N PRO A 88 4.11 -49.16 -34.16
CA PRO A 88 4.34 -50.39 -34.90
C PRO A 88 5.68 -50.22 -35.61
N LYS A 89 6.60 -51.16 -35.37
CA LYS A 89 7.93 -51.16 -35.99
C LYS A 89 7.70 -50.82 -37.46
N PHE A 90 8.30 -49.71 -37.89
CA PHE A 90 8.33 -49.29 -39.29
C PHE A 90 8.50 -50.54 -40.15
N MET A 91 7.50 -50.84 -40.97
CA MET A 91 7.73 -51.72 -42.10
C MET A 91 8.86 -51.08 -42.93
N PRO A 92 9.76 -51.89 -43.52
CA PRO A 92 10.78 -51.39 -44.43
C PRO A 92 10.13 -50.51 -45.48
N TRP A 93 10.65 -49.30 -45.64
CA TRP A 93 10.17 -48.28 -46.59
C TRP A 93 10.44 -48.64 -48.06
N GLU A 94 10.90 -49.86 -48.35
CA GLU A 94 11.29 -50.31 -49.69
C GLU A 94 10.12 -50.82 -50.55
N GLU A 95 8.88 -50.86 -50.04
CA GLU A 95 7.72 -51.42 -50.78
C GLU A 95 6.58 -50.43 -51.06
N ALA A 96 6.82 -49.12 -50.95
CA ALA A 96 5.82 -48.07 -51.21
C ALA A 96 6.25 -47.04 -52.28
N GLN A 97 7.01 -47.46 -53.29
CA GLN A 97 7.44 -46.58 -54.39
C GLN A 97 6.54 -46.55 -55.63
N ASP A 98 5.49 -47.36 -55.71
CA ASP A 98 4.55 -47.30 -56.83
C ASP A 98 3.17 -46.86 -56.34
N VAL A 99 2.87 -45.57 -56.53
CA VAL A 99 1.56 -44.95 -56.85
C VAL A 99 1.68 -43.46 -56.49
N CYS A 100 2.38 -42.71 -57.35
CA CYS A 100 2.23 -41.25 -57.41
C CYS A 100 0.98 -40.92 -58.24
N VAL A 101 -0.18 -40.81 -57.60
CA VAL A 101 -1.32 -40.09 -58.19
C VAL A 101 -1.18 -38.63 -57.78
N TRP A 102 -0.68 -37.81 -58.69
CA TRP A 102 -0.84 -36.35 -58.59
C TRP A 102 -2.33 -36.02 -58.72
N PRO A 103 -2.95 -35.31 -57.76
CA PRO A 103 -4.30 -34.82 -57.94
C PRO A 103 -4.31 -33.71 -59.01
N PRO A 104 -5.32 -33.68 -59.91
CA PRO A 104 -5.45 -32.62 -60.90
C PRO A 104 -5.74 -31.27 -60.21
N PRO A 105 -5.39 -30.14 -60.86
CA PRO A 105 -5.64 -28.81 -60.32
C PRO A 105 -7.15 -28.57 -60.14
N PRO A 106 -7.55 -27.84 -59.08
CA PRO A 106 -8.95 -27.69 -58.71
C PRO A 106 -9.72 -26.86 -59.75
N SER A 107 -10.74 -27.48 -60.36
CA SER A 107 -11.78 -26.77 -61.09
C SER A 107 -12.71 -26.09 -60.09
N HIS A 108 -12.87 -24.77 -60.25
CA HIS A 108 -13.87 -23.98 -59.55
C HIS A 108 -15.28 -24.47 -59.90
N ASP A 109 -15.95 -25.12 -58.96
CA ASP A 109 -17.42 -25.15 -58.86
C ASP A 109 -17.82 -25.22 -57.37
N PRO A 110 -18.84 -24.45 -56.95
CA PRO A 110 -19.30 -24.41 -55.57
C PRO A 110 -20.14 -25.65 -55.26
N VAL A 111 -19.55 -26.61 -54.56
CA VAL A 111 -20.26 -27.77 -54.02
C VAL A 111 -20.39 -27.59 -52.52
N ASP A 112 -21.63 -27.58 -52.04
CA ASP A 112 -22.00 -27.61 -50.64
C ASP A 112 -21.36 -28.84 -49.96
N VAL A 113 -20.36 -28.61 -49.11
CA VAL A 113 -19.73 -29.65 -48.30
C VAL A 113 -20.48 -29.76 -46.98
N GLU A 114 -21.22 -30.86 -46.83
CA GLU A 114 -21.67 -31.35 -45.54
C GLU A 114 -20.47 -31.53 -44.60
N SER A 115 -20.50 -30.82 -43.48
CA SER A 115 -19.58 -30.94 -42.36
C SER A 115 -19.48 -32.42 -41.89
N PRO A 116 -18.27 -33.01 -41.83
CA PRO A 116 -18.10 -34.32 -41.23
C PRO A 116 -18.42 -34.26 -39.74
N SER A 117 -19.33 -35.13 -39.31
CA SER A 117 -19.71 -35.32 -37.93
C SER A 117 -18.50 -35.57 -37.05
N ALA A 118 -18.43 -34.83 -35.95
CA ALA A 118 -17.55 -35.04 -34.81
C ALA A 118 -17.70 -36.47 -34.27
N GLY A 119 -16.84 -37.37 -34.74
CA GLY A 119 -16.66 -38.71 -34.17
C GLY A 119 -15.70 -38.65 -32.99
N ASP A 120 -16.28 -38.67 -31.78
CA ASP A 120 -15.88 -39.47 -30.62
C ASP A 120 -14.38 -39.78 -30.39
N ALA A 121 -13.53 -38.76 -30.39
CA ALA A 121 -12.33 -38.80 -29.57
C ALA A 121 -12.77 -38.59 -28.11
N ALA A 122 -13.27 -39.67 -27.49
CA ALA A 122 -13.56 -39.75 -26.08
C ALA A 122 -12.31 -39.32 -25.30
N SER A 123 -12.29 -38.04 -24.95
CA SER A 123 -11.37 -37.46 -24.01
C SER A 123 -11.64 -38.19 -22.71
N ALA A 124 -10.81 -39.19 -22.38
CA ALA A 124 -10.88 -39.86 -21.10
C ALA A 124 -10.97 -38.75 -20.05
N PRO A 125 -11.99 -38.75 -19.17
CA PRO A 125 -12.15 -37.68 -18.19
C PRO A 125 -10.83 -37.58 -17.45
N ASP A 126 -10.20 -36.42 -17.55
CA ASP A 126 -8.96 -36.09 -16.86
C ASP A 126 -9.16 -36.54 -15.42
N GLN A 127 -8.61 -37.71 -15.07
CA GLN A 127 -8.66 -38.21 -13.71
C GLN A 127 -7.70 -37.32 -12.96
N GLN A 128 -8.20 -36.15 -12.54
CA GLN A 128 -7.60 -35.30 -11.54
C GLN A 128 -7.46 -36.20 -10.32
N GLN A 129 -6.29 -36.83 -10.19
CA GLN A 129 -5.93 -37.61 -9.03
C GLN A 129 -6.24 -36.75 -7.83
N ALA A 130 -7.16 -37.24 -7.00
CA ALA A 130 -7.53 -36.55 -5.78
C ALA A 130 -6.22 -36.24 -5.03
N PRO A 131 -5.92 -34.98 -4.71
CA PRO A 131 -4.68 -34.61 -4.07
C PRO A 131 -4.51 -35.47 -2.82
N VAL A 132 -3.38 -36.16 -2.70
CA VAL A 132 -3.06 -36.95 -1.52
C VAL A 132 -2.92 -35.97 -0.36
N TRP A 133 -3.94 -35.89 0.47
CA TRP A 133 -3.98 -35.00 1.62
C TRP A 133 -2.97 -35.51 2.67
N THR A 134 -1.92 -34.74 2.92
CA THR A 134 -1.00 -34.97 4.04
C THR A 134 -1.76 -34.81 5.36
N GLU A 135 -1.30 -35.50 6.41
CA GLU A 135 -1.98 -35.50 7.71
C GLU A 135 -2.29 -34.08 8.23
N PRO A 136 -3.47 -33.88 8.84
CA PRO A 136 -3.89 -32.56 9.30
C PRO A 136 -2.88 -32.01 10.32
N GLY A 137 -2.37 -30.80 10.05
CA GLY A 137 -1.50 -30.11 10.99
C GLY A 137 -2.16 -29.95 12.36
N SER A 138 -1.39 -30.14 13.43
CA SER A 138 -1.91 -30.07 14.80
C SER A 138 -2.35 -28.65 15.18
N PHE A 139 -3.40 -28.53 16.00
CA PHE A 139 -3.91 -27.24 16.48
C PHE A 139 -2.82 -26.32 17.10
N PRO A 140 -1.84 -26.82 17.87
CA PRO A 140 -0.75 -25.98 18.39
C PRO A 140 0.06 -25.27 17.30
N VAL A 141 0.30 -25.91 16.16
CA VAL A 141 1.02 -25.30 15.04
C VAL A 141 0.21 -24.17 14.41
N TYR A 142 -1.10 -24.38 14.27
CA TYR A 142 -2.01 -23.33 13.81
C TYR A 142 -2.04 -22.14 14.76
N LEU A 143 -2.18 -22.39 16.06
CA LEU A 143 -2.18 -21.35 17.09
C LEU A 143 -0.88 -20.55 17.05
N LEU A 144 0.27 -21.22 16.94
CA LEU A 144 1.57 -20.59 16.79
C LEU A 144 1.63 -19.67 15.57
N LYS A 145 1.09 -20.10 14.42
CA LYS A 145 1.02 -19.26 13.22
C LYS A 145 0.11 -18.05 13.38
N VAL A 146 -1.02 -18.19 14.06
CA VAL A 146 -1.90 -17.04 14.35
C VAL A 146 -1.16 -16.02 15.21
N ILE A 147 -0.49 -16.47 16.27
CA ILE A 147 0.31 -15.61 17.15
C ILE A 147 1.45 -14.94 16.35
N LEU A 148 2.18 -15.70 15.53
CA LEU A 148 3.27 -15.17 14.73
C LEU A 148 2.77 -14.14 13.71
N ASN A 149 1.65 -14.41 13.02
CA ASN A 149 1.03 -13.48 12.08
C ASN A 149 0.60 -12.17 12.77
N ALA A 150 -0.02 -12.25 13.95
CA ALA A 150 -0.42 -11.08 14.73
C ALA A 150 0.79 -10.29 15.26
N ALA A 151 1.83 -10.97 15.74
CA ALA A 151 3.06 -10.33 16.21
C ALA A 151 3.80 -9.62 15.07
N LEU A 152 3.91 -10.26 13.90
CA LEU A 152 4.47 -9.63 12.70
C LEU A 152 3.62 -8.46 12.23
N ALA A 153 2.28 -8.56 12.29
CA ALA A 153 1.39 -7.44 11.97
C ALA A 153 1.63 -6.24 12.87
N LEU A 154 1.82 -6.47 14.17
CA LEU A 154 2.13 -5.43 15.14
C LEU A 154 3.51 -4.80 14.88
N LEU A 155 4.54 -5.60 14.61
CA LEU A 155 5.89 -5.10 14.29
C LEU A 155 5.89 -4.28 13.00
N VAL A 156 5.21 -4.76 11.97
CA VAL A 156 5.05 -4.07 10.67
C VAL A 156 4.28 -2.77 10.86
N GLY A 157 3.13 -2.80 11.54
CA GLY A 157 2.33 -1.62 11.85
C GLY A 157 3.12 -0.59 12.67
N PHE A 158 3.88 -1.05 13.67
CA PHE A 158 4.77 -0.20 14.45
C PHE A 158 5.86 0.44 13.59
N GLY A 159 6.48 -0.32 12.67
CA GLY A 159 7.46 0.20 11.73
C GLY A 159 6.89 1.29 10.83
N LEU A 160 5.68 1.09 10.29
CA LEU A 160 4.98 2.09 9.46
C LEU A 160 4.63 3.35 10.26
N TRP A 161 4.21 3.21 11.52
CA TRP A 161 3.99 4.32 12.44
C TRP A 161 5.29 5.08 12.76
N TRP A 162 6.38 4.36 13.06
CA TRP A 162 7.69 4.94 13.39
C TRP A 162 8.21 5.82 12.25
N VAL A 163 8.02 5.39 11.01
CA VAL A 163 8.40 6.14 9.80
C VAL A 163 7.42 7.29 9.48
N ARG A 164 6.35 7.45 10.27
CA ARG A 164 5.24 8.41 10.08
C ARG A 164 4.46 8.19 8.77
N MET A 165 4.46 6.98 8.23
CA MET A 165 3.64 6.62 7.08
C MET A 165 2.21 6.24 7.48
N TRP A 166 2.01 5.88 8.75
CA TRP A 166 0.73 5.42 9.25
C TRP A 166 0.39 5.99 10.62
N ALA A 167 -0.90 6.20 10.90
CA ALA A 167 -1.34 6.64 12.21
C ALA A 167 -1.21 5.48 13.23
N ALA A 168 -0.91 5.81 14.48
CA ALA A 168 -0.79 4.81 15.55
C ALA A 168 -2.08 4.00 15.75
N GLY A 169 -3.24 4.62 15.50
CA GLY A 169 -4.55 3.96 15.59
C GLY A 169 -4.68 2.83 14.58
N ASP A 170 -4.34 3.11 13.32
CA ASP A 170 -4.44 2.14 12.24
C ASP A 170 -3.44 0.98 12.40
N ALA A 171 -2.22 1.27 12.86
CA ALA A 171 -1.23 0.23 13.16
C ALA A 171 -1.74 -0.78 14.21
N LYS A 172 -2.43 -0.29 15.25
CA LYS A 172 -3.07 -1.15 16.27
C LYS A 172 -4.25 -1.91 15.68
N LEU A 173 -5.12 -1.22 14.92
CA LEU A 173 -6.28 -1.84 14.28
C LEU A 173 -5.83 -2.96 13.32
N PHE A 174 -4.77 -2.74 12.56
CA PHE A 174 -4.18 -3.74 11.67
C PHE A 174 -3.74 -5.00 12.41
N ALA A 175 -3.01 -4.85 13.52
CA ALA A 175 -2.60 -5.98 14.35
C ALA A 175 -3.80 -6.73 14.94
N THR A 176 -4.82 -6.01 15.42
CA THR A 176 -6.07 -6.61 15.91
C THR A 176 -6.81 -7.38 14.81
N LEU A 177 -6.92 -6.82 13.60
CA LEU A 177 -7.54 -7.50 12.45
C LEU A 177 -6.75 -8.74 12.04
N ALA A 178 -5.42 -8.67 12.04
CA ALA A 178 -4.54 -9.79 11.73
C ALA A 178 -4.69 -10.95 12.73
N ALA A 179 -4.90 -10.66 14.01
CA ALA A 179 -5.17 -11.64 15.05
C ALA A 179 -6.58 -12.25 14.95
N MET A 180 -7.56 -11.44 14.54
CA MET A 180 -8.96 -11.87 14.55
C MET A 180 -9.37 -12.64 13.28
N LEU A 181 -8.81 -12.30 12.12
CA LEU A 181 -9.10 -13.00 10.88
C LEU A 181 -8.46 -14.39 10.87
N PRO A 182 -9.23 -15.46 10.60
CA PRO A 182 -8.66 -16.80 10.52
C PRO A 182 -7.68 -16.87 9.34
N LEU A 183 -6.62 -17.65 9.49
CA LEU A 183 -5.55 -17.75 8.49
C LEU A 183 -6.07 -18.23 7.13
N SER A 184 -7.16 -19.00 7.13
CA SER A 184 -7.88 -19.41 5.91
C SER A 184 -8.31 -18.21 5.07
N THR A 185 -8.66 -17.07 5.66
CA THR A 185 -9.12 -15.88 4.92
C THR A 185 -8.08 -15.36 3.93
N TYR A 186 -6.79 -15.61 4.16
CA TYR A 186 -5.69 -15.12 3.34
C TYR A 186 -5.37 -16.08 2.18
N HIS A 187 -6.38 -16.51 1.43
CA HIS A 187 -6.19 -17.31 0.22
C HIS A 187 -5.25 -16.56 -0.73
N LYS A 188 -4.17 -17.22 -1.19
CA LYS A 188 -3.12 -16.66 -2.05
C LYS A 188 -2.15 -15.69 -1.36
N ALA A 189 -1.88 -15.87 -0.07
CA ALA A 189 -0.76 -15.21 0.57
C ALA A 189 0.58 -15.64 -0.08
N TYR A 190 1.21 -14.73 -0.82
CA TYR A 190 2.58 -14.79 -1.35
C TYR A 190 3.64 -14.94 -0.26
N TRP A 191 3.31 -14.58 0.99
CA TRP A 191 4.19 -14.73 2.15
C TRP A 191 3.50 -15.56 3.25
N PRO A 192 3.70 -16.90 3.27
CA PRO A 192 3.06 -17.83 4.20
C PRO A 192 3.33 -17.55 5.69
N ILE A 193 4.48 -16.94 6.01
CA ILE A 193 4.84 -16.62 7.41
C ILE A 193 4.02 -15.41 7.91
N PHE A 194 3.65 -14.48 7.02
CA PHE A 194 2.91 -13.27 7.40
C PHE A 194 1.68 -13.01 6.53
N PRO A 195 0.67 -13.90 6.48
CA PRO A 195 -0.45 -13.79 5.53
C PRO A 195 -1.24 -12.47 5.61
N ALA A 196 -1.26 -11.81 6.78
CA ALA A 196 -1.90 -10.51 6.96
C ALA A 196 -1.31 -9.38 6.11
N TYR A 197 -0.14 -9.57 5.49
CA TYR A 197 0.40 -8.61 4.52
C TYR A 197 -0.58 -8.34 3.36
N VAL A 198 -1.41 -9.33 2.97
CA VAL A 198 -2.42 -9.16 1.92
C VAL A 198 -3.43 -8.08 2.30
N LEU A 199 -3.85 -8.06 3.57
CA LEU A 199 -4.78 -7.07 4.08
C LEU A 199 -4.16 -5.66 4.04
N LEU A 200 -2.89 -5.54 4.44
CA LEU A 200 -2.14 -4.29 4.33
C LEU A 200 -2.05 -3.80 2.88
N PHE A 201 -1.70 -4.67 1.95
CA PHE A 201 -1.61 -4.31 0.53
C PHE A 201 -2.95 -3.86 -0.04
N ASN A 202 -4.03 -4.61 0.26
CA ASN A 202 -5.37 -4.30 -0.22
C ASN A 202 -5.90 -2.99 0.35
N THR A 203 -5.61 -2.65 1.62
CA THR A 203 -6.03 -1.36 2.21
C THR A 203 -5.32 -0.18 1.55
N PHE A 204 -4.01 -0.30 1.26
CA PHE A 204 -3.29 0.72 0.50
C PHE A 204 -3.84 0.88 -0.92
N LEU A 205 -4.12 -0.21 -1.61
CA LEU A 205 -4.68 -0.16 -2.97
C LEU A 205 -6.08 0.47 -2.99
N ALA A 206 -6.94 0.12 -2.03
CA ALA A 206 -8.26 0.71 -1.89
C ALA A 206 -8.18 2.22 -1.59
N MET A 207 -7.28 2.63 -0.68
CA MET A 207 -7.06 4.05 -0.38
C MET A 207 -6.54 4.82 -1.60
N LEU A 208 -5.59 4.25 -2.35
CA LEU A 208 -5.10 4.83 -3.59
C LEU A 208 -6.21 4.98 -4.64
N ALA A 209 -7.06 3.96 -4.80
CA ALA A 209 -8.20 4.01 -5.72
C ALA A 209 -9.20 5.10 -5.33
N ILE A 210 -9.52 5.25 -4.04
CA ILE A 210 -10.41 6.31 -3.54
C ILE A 210 -9.80 7.70 -3.83
N LEU A 211 -8.51 7.88 -3.54
CA LEU A 211 -7.81 9.15 -3.82
C LEU A 211 -7.78 9.48 -5.32
N LEU A 212 -7.56 8.48 -6.18
CA LEU A 212 -7.60 8.65 -7.63
C LEU A 212 -9.00 9.06 -8.11
N VAL A 213 -10.05 8.39 -7.62
CA VAL A 213 -11.44 8.73 -7.95
C VAL A 213 -11.77 10.14 -7.48
N GLU A 214 -11.36 10.53 -6.27
CA GLU A 214 -11.60 11.87 -5.76
C GLU A 214 -10.84 12.93 -6.57
N LEU A 215 -9.57 12.69 -6.89
CA LEU A 215 -8.78 13.60 -7.71
C LEU A 215 -9.37 13.73 -9.12
N ALA A 216 -9.79 12.62 -9.72
CA ALA A 216 -10.46 12.61 -11.02
C ALA A 216 -11.79 13.37 -10.97
N TYR A 217 -12.60 13.16 -9.93
CA TYR A 217 -13.85 13.88 -9.72
C TYR A 217 -13.62 15.39 -9.61
N ARG A 218 -12.63 15.82 -8.82
CA ARG A 218 -12.24 17.25 -8.70
C ARG A 218 -11.71 17.80 -10.02
N ALA A 219 -10.95 17.02 -10.79
CA ALA A 219 -10.44 17.43 -12.10
C ALA A 219 -11.58 17.62 -13.13
N VAL A 220 -12.51 16.66 -13.20
CA VAL A 220 -13.69 16.74 -14.08
C VAL A 220 -14.58 17.91 -13.67
N ARG A 221 -14.83 18.09 -12.37
CA ARG A 221 -15.60 19.24 -11.87
C ARG A 221 -14.95 20.57 -12.27
N GLN A 222 -13.62 20.69 -12.11
CA GLN A 222 -12.88 21.89 -12.51
C GLN A 222 -12.97 22.15 -14.02
N ALA A 223 -12.93 21.10 -14.84
CA ALA A 223 -13.06 21.22 -16.29
C ALA A 223 -14.47 21.69 -16.71
N LEU A 224 -15.52 21.24 -16.02
CA LEU A 224 -16.91 21.56 -16.33
C LEU A 224 -17.38 22.91 -15.73
N ARG A 225 -16.91 23.25 -14.52
CA ARG A 225 -17.32 24.43 -13.77
C ARG A 225 -16.10 25.00 -13.02
N PRO A 226 -15.22 25.75 -13.70
CA PRO A 226 -14.01 26.27 -13.07
C PRO A 226 -14.39 27.23 -11.94
N THR A 227 -14.10 26.85 -10.71
CA THR A 227 -14.17 27.76 -9.57
C THR A 227 -12.81 28.42 -9.38
N GLU A 228 -12.76 29.69 -9.00
CA GLU A 228 -11.48 30.40 -8.82
C GLU A 228 -10.62 29.74 -7.73
N ASP A 229 -11.25 29.23 -6.67
CA ASP A 229 -10.59 28.53 -5.57
C ASP A 229 -9.96 27.21 -6.03
N GLU A 230 -10.68 26.38 -6.79
CA GLU A 230 -10.14 25.13 -7.33
C GLU A 230 -9.07 25.41 -8.41
N ALA A 231 -9.23 26.44 -9.23
CA ALA A 231 -8.21 26.86 -10.20
C ALA A 231 -6.90 27.26 -9.50
N ALA A 232 -7.00 27.99 -8.37
CA ALA A 232 -5.85 28.33 -7.56
C ALA A 232 -5.20 27.08 -6.94
N ALA A 233 -6.00 26.14 -6.43
CA ALA A 233 -5.52 24.86 -5.93
C ALA A 233 -4.79 24.05 -6.99
N TRP A 234 -5.31 23.98 -8.23
CA TRP A 234 -4.65 23.30 -9.34
C TRP A 234 -3.35 23.98 -9.78
N ARG A 235 -3.29 25.32 -9.80
CA ARG A 235 -2.03 26.03 -10.05
C ARG A 235 -1.01 25.73 -8.96
N GLN A 236 -1.44 25.69 -7.71
CA GLN A 236 -0.59 25.29 -6.58
C GLN A 236 -0.14 23.83 -6.68
N ALA A 237 -1.01 22.93 -7.14
CA ALA A 237 -0.68 21.52 -7.39
C ALA A 237 0.42 21.41 -8.46
N VAL A 238 0.29 22.13 -9.57
CA VAL A 238 1.28 22.13 -10.65
C VAL A 238 2.61 22.74 -10.20
N THR A 239 2.58 23.85 -9.47
CA THR A 239 3.82 24.47 -8.96
C THR A 239 4.50 23.59 -7.92
N TRP A 240 3.73 22.97 -7.02
CA TRP A 240 4.24 21.99 -6.06
C TRP A 240 4.85 20.77 -6.75
N CYS A 241 4.18 20.21 -7.75
CA CYS A 241 4.68 19.07 -8.52
C CYS A 241 6.00 19.42 -9.23
N ARG A 242 6.07 20.60 -9.85
CA ARG A 242 7.31 21.09 -10.50
C ARG A 242 8.44 21.32 -9.51
N SER A 243 8.17 21.89 -8.33
CA SER A 243 9.21 22.16 -7.34
C SER A 243 9.75 20.89 -6.69
N HIS A 244 8.94 19.82 -6.60
CA HIS A 244 9.36 18.55 -6.01
C HIS A 244 9.79 17.52 -7.07
N LEU A 245 9.65 17.78 -8.37
CA LEU A 245 9.96 16.83 -9.45
C LEU A 245 11.38 16.25 -9.33
N LEU A 246 12.38 17.07 -8.98
CA LEU A 246 13.76 16.61 -8.79
C LEU A 246 13.91 15.72 -7.55
N GLU A 247 13.23 16.02 -6.46
CA GLU A 247 13.23 15.18 -5.25
C GLU A 247 12.57 13.83 -5.55
N LEU A 248 11.51 13.83 -6.35
CA LEU A 248 10.80 12.64 -6.79
C LEU A 248 11.65 11.78 -7.73
N ALA A 249 12.29 12.38 -8.73
CA ALA A 249 13.21 11.69 -9.63
C ALA A 249 14.40 11.10 -8.85
N THR A 250 14.97 11.87 -7.92
CA THR A 250 16.07 11.40 -7.04
C THR A 250 15.60 10.24 -6.17
N GLY A 251 14.41 10.34 -5.58
CA GLY A 251 13.78 9.27 -4.81
C GLY A 251 13.61 7.99 -5.64
N PHE A 252 13.02 8.10 -6.83
CA PHE A 252 12.85 6.98 -7.75
C PHE A 252 14.19 6.32 -8.11
N ILE A 253 15.21 7.10 -8.48
CA ILE A 253 16.54 6.58 -8.82
C ILE A 253 17.18 5.85 -7.64
N GLY A 254 17.09 6.39 -6.42
CA GLY A 254 17.64 5.68 -5.26
C GLY A 254 16.82 4.47 -4.84
N MET A 255 15.50 4.45 -5.08
CA MET A 255 14.69 3.25 -4.90
C MET A 255 15.15 2.14 -5.86
N LEU A 256 15.39 2.50 -7.12
CA LEU A 256 15.91 1.58 -8.13
C LEU A 256 17.33 1.09 -7.78
N PHE A 257 18.19 1.98 -7.28
CA PHE A 257 19.51 1.61 -6.76
C PHE A 257 19.42 0.61 -5.60
N LEU A 258 18.63 0.95 -4.57
CA LEU A 258 18.45 0.11 -3.40
C LEU A 258 17.90 -1.27 -3.78
N PHE A 259 16.99 -1.31 -4.76
CA PHE A 259 16.49 -2.56 -5.32
C PHE A 259 17.58 -3.38 -5.99
N ILE A 260 18.42 -2.78 -6.84
CA ILE A 260 19.57 -3.44 -7.46
C ILE A 260 20.51 -4.01 -6.40
N VAL A 261 20.84 -3.20 -5.38
CA VAL A 261 21.73 -3.62 -4.29
C VAL A 261 21.12 -4.80 -3.54
N ILE A 262 19.84 -4.75 -3.16
CA ILE A 262 19.19 -5.83 -2.43
C ILE A 262 19.09 -7.09 -3.30
N LYS A 263 18.75 -6.98 -4.60
CA LYS A 263 18.70 -8.12 -5.52
C LYS A 263 20.08 -8.76 -5.67
N THR A 264 21.14 -7.95 -5.81
CA THR A 264 22.52 -8.42 -5.89
C THR A 264 22.95 -9.09 -4.60
N LEU A 265 22.69 -8.47 -3.45
CA LEU A 265 22.98 -9.03 -2.13
C LEU A 265 22.24 -10.35 -1.91
N ARG A 266 20.99 -10.45 -2.35
CA ARG A 266 20.21 -11.69 -2.31
C ARG A 266 20.81 -12.78 -3.18
N MET A 267 21.25 -12.45 -4.40
CA MET A 267 21.91 -13.41 -5.29
C MET A 267 23.20 -13.94 -4.65
N VAL A 268 24.03 -13.05 -4.09
CA VAL A 268 25.27 -13.41 -3.38
C VAL A 268 24.97 -14.24 -2.13
N ALA A 269 23.98 -13.84 -1.32
CA ALA A 269 23.57 -14.57 -0.13
C ALA A 269 23.06 -15.97 -0.48
N ARG A 270 22.30 -16.13 -1.58
CA ARG A 270 21.84 -17.43 -2.07
C ARG A 270 23.02 -18.33 -2.45
N GLN A 271 23.97 -17.80 -3.21
CA GLN A 271 25.17 -18.54 -3.60
C GLN A 271 26.03 -18.92 -2.39
N GLY A 272 26.23 -17.98 -1.46
CA GLY A 272 26.96 -18.22 -0.22
C GLY A 272 26.28 -19.25 0.67
N LEU A 273 24.94 -19.24 0.78
CA LEU A 273 24.19 -20.22 1.55
C LEU A 273 24.27 -21.63 0.93
N ILE A 274 24.23 -21.74 -0.40
CA ILE A 274 24.40 -23.02 -1.10
C ILE A 274 25.81 -23.56 -0.85
N ALA A 275 26.84 -22.73 -1.04
CA ALA A 275 28.22 -23.12 -0.77
C ALA A 275 28.44 -23.52 0.70
N LEU A 276 27.82 -22.80 1.63
CA LEU A 276 27.85 -23.13 3.05
C LEU A 276 27.13 -24.46 3.35
N LYS A 277 25.99 -24.72 2.71
CA LYS A 277 25.24 -25.98 2.87
C LYS A 277 26.03 -27.18 2.33
N GLU A 278 26.75 -26.99 1.22
CA GLU A 278 27.64 -28.01 0.65
C GLU A 278 28.87 -28.24 1.55
N GLY A 279 29.56 -27.18 1.97
CA GLY A 279 30.70 -27.31 2.88
C GLY A 279 30.34 -27.88 4.25
N ALA A 280 29.17 -27.53 4.80
CA ALA A 280 28.67 -28.11 6.04
C ALA A 280 28.32 -29.60 5.88
N ARG A 281 27.79 -30.01 4.72
CA ARG A 281 27.53 -31.42 4.42
C ARG A 281 28.82 -32.24 4.42
N ASP A 282 29.91 -31.68 3.89
CA ASP A 282 31.19 -32.36 3.80
C ASP A 282 31.92 -32.43 5.15
N MET A 283 31.82 -31.38 5.97
CA MET A 283 32.46 -31.34 7.30
C MET A 283 31.73 -32.17 8.35
N VAL A 284 30.40 -32.21 8.30
CA VAL A 284 29.58 -32.66 9.41
C VAL A 284 28.94 -34.02 9.11
N GLY A 285 29.70 -34.96 8.52
CA GLY A 285 29.25 -36.31 8.16
C GLY A 285 28.67 -37.18 9.30
N VAL A 286 28.38 -36.61 10.48
CA VAL A 286 27.89 -37.27 11.69
C VAL A 286 26.74 -36.52 12.40
N VAL A 287 26.45 -35.23 12.12
CA VAL A 287 25.34 -34.54 12.83
C VAL A 287 24.03 -34.74 12.08
N PRO A 288 22.96 -35.17 12.75
CA PRO A 288 21.65 -35.34 12.13
C PRO A 288 21.18 -34.02 11.48
N ASN A 289 20.91 -34.09 10.17
CA ASN A 289 20.59 -32.95 9.32
C ASN A 289 19.40 -32.10 9.81
N GLU A 290 18.56 -32.62 10.69
CA GLU A 290 17.30 -31.98 11.11
C GLU A 290 17.50 -30.73 11.98
N VAL A 291 18.48 -30.72 12.88
CA VAL A 291 18.62 -29.62 13.86
C VAL A 291 19.18 -28.35 13.22
N LEU A 292 20.07 -28.46 12.24
CA LEU A 292 20.71 -27.31 11.59
C LEU A 292 19.98 -26.83 10.33
N SER A 293 19.28 -27.72 9.61
CA SER A 293 18.65 -27.39 8.33
C SER A 293 17.42 -26.49 8.49
N ALA A 294 16.58 -26.72 9.50
CA ALA A 294 15.34 -25.96 9.71
C ALA A 294 15.55 -24.43 9.83
N PRO A 295 16.45 -23.90 10.69
CA PRO A 295 16.68 -22.46 10.77
C PRO A 295 17.30 -21.88 9.49
N LEU A 296 18.22 -22.61 8.84
CA LEU A 296 18.83 -22.16 7.59
C LEU A 296 17.82 -22.10 6.44
N GLU A 297 16.89 -23.05 6.38
CA GLU A 297 15.80 -23.06 5.40
C GLU A 297 14.80 -21.93 5.66
N ALA A 298 14.47 -21.66 6.92
CA ALA A 298 13.64 -20.51 7.28
C ALA A 298 14.30 -19.19 6.86
N ILE A 299 15.60 -19.01 7.10
CA ILE A 299 16.35 -17.82 6.67
C ILE A 299 16.39 -17.73 5.14
N SER A 300 16.68 -18.84 4.46
CA SER A 300 16.67 -18.92 2.99
C SER A 300 15.32 -18.51 2.43
N TYR A 301 14.22 -19.02 3.00
CA TYR A 301 12.87 -18.69 2.58
C TYR A 301 12.54 -17.21 2.78
N LEU A 302 12.98 -16.65 3.91
CA LEU A 302 12.78 -15.24 4.26
C LEU A 302 13.55 -14.32 3.29
N LEU A 303 14.78 -14.70 2.91
CA LEU A 303 15.58 -14.00 1.90
C LEU A 303 15.05 -14.20 0.46
N GLN A 304 14.36 -15.30 0.18
CA GLN A 304 13.78 -15.60 -1.13
C GLN A 304 12.42 -14.92 -1.35
N SER A 305 11.76 -14.46 -0.30
CA SER A 305 10.48 -13.77 -0.44
C SER A 305 10.67 -12.38 -1.05
N ASN A 306 10.19 -12.20 -2.29
CA ASN A 306 10.15 -10.89 -2.95
C ASN A 306 9.41 -9.85 -2.08
N VAL A 307 8.35 -10.26 -1.40
CA VAL A 307 7.52 -9.40 -0.55
C VAL A 307 8.32 -8.83 0.62
N VAL A 308 9.11 -9.67 1.30
CA VAL A 308 9.95 -9.24 2.43
C VAL A 308 10.98 -8.21 1.98
N VAL A 309 11.61 -8.47 0.83
CA VAL A 309 12.56 -7.55 0.21
C VAL A 309 11.91 -6.20 -0.08
N TYR A 310 10.72 -6.19 -0.72
CA TYR A 310 10.02 -4.93 -0.99
C TYR A 310 9.61 -4.21 0.29
N PHE A 311 9.21 -4.94 1.32
CA PHE A 311 8.83 -4.35 2.59
C PHE A 311 10.03 -3.71 3.31
N ILE A 312 11.18 -4.39 3.37
CA ILE A 312 12.43 -3.82 3.91
C ILE A 312 12.85 -2.60 3.08
N LEU A 313 12.74 -2.71 1.76
CA LEU A 313 13.05 -1.62 0.84
C LEU A 313 12.14 -0.41 1.11
N LEU A 314 10.84 -0.61 1.34
CA LEU A 314 9.89 0.45 1.71
C LEU A 314 10.30 1.16 3.01
N LEU A 315 10.71 0.41 4.04
CA LEU A 315 11.13 0.96 5.33
C LEU A 315 12.44 1.76 5.24
N ILE A 316 13.41 1.25 4.48
CA ILE A 316 14.73 1.90 4.29
C ILE A 316 14.63 3.06 3.28
N PHE A 317 13.70 2.98 2.33
CA PHE A 317 13.56 3.96 1.25
C PHE A 317 13.36 5.38 1.77
N HIS A 318 12.43 5.59 2.71
CA HIS A 318 12.12 6.94 3.17
C HIS A 318 13.33 7.67 3.84
N PRO A 319 14.06 7.06 4.79
CA PRO A 319 15.27 7.69 5.33
C PRO A 319 16.38 7.80 4.28
N PHE A 320 16.52 6.81 3.39
CA PHE A 320 17.53 6.82 2.32
C PHE A 320 17.30 7.94 1.30
N ALA A 321 16.07 8.11 0.83
CA ALA A 321 15.68 9.18 -0.08
C ALA A 321 15.93 10.56 0.53
N ARG A 322 15.55 10.76 1.80
CA ARG A 322 15.85 12.01 2.52
C ARG A 322 17.35 12.26 2.65
N TRP A 323 18.13 11.21 2.90
CA TRP A 323 19.60 11.32 2.97
C TRP A 323 20.21 11.69 1.61
N MET A 324 19.75 11.09 0.50
CA MET A 324 20.22 11.43 -0.84
C MET A 324 19.90 12.89 -1.22
N VAL A 325 18.69 13.36 -0.93
CA VAL A 325 18.29 14.76 -1.20
C VAL A 325 19.18 15.73 -0.41
N ARG A 326 19.53 15.39 0.83
CA ARG A 326 20.46 16.18 1.65
C ARG A 326 21.89 16.17 1.11
N ASN A 327 22.34 15.04 0.55
CA ASN A 327 23.71 14.82 0.11
C ASN A 327 23.81 14.70 -1.43
N ARG A 328 23.80 15.85 -2.12
CA ARG A 328 23.85 15.91 -3.60
C ARG A 328 24.96 15.08 -4.25
N ARG A 329 26.16 15.02 -3.63
CA ARG A 329 27.28 14.20 -4.13
C ARG A 329 26.96 12.70 -4.12
N ALA A 330 26.33 12.23 -3.03
CA ALA A 330 25.91 10.84 -2.93
C ALA A 330 24.81 10.53 -3.96
N ALA A 331 23.86 11.44 -4.18
CA ALA A 331 22.83 11.29 -5.19
C ALA A 331 23.42 11.13 -6.61
N TYR A 332 24.41 11.93 -6.99
CA TYR A 332 25.09 11.78 -8.28
C TYR A 332 25.86 10.47 -8.41
N ALA A 333 26.58 10.06 -7.35
CA ALA A 333 27.31 8.79 -7.34
C ALA A 333 26.36 7.59 -7.48
N ILE A 334 25.25 7.59 -6.74
CA ILE A 334 24.20 6.56 -6.80
C ILE A 334 23.55 6.53 -8.18
N THR A 335 23.22 7.70 -8.74
CA THR A 335 22.63 7.79 -10.08
C THR A 335 23.57 7.22 -11.14
N GLY A 336 24.87 7.57 -11.07
CA GLY A 336 25.89 7.04 -11.97
C GLY A 336 26.05 5.53 -11.83
N ALA A 337 26.08 5.01 -10.60
CA ALA A 337 26.19 3.57 -10.34
C ALA A 337 24.97 2.80 -10.86
N THR A 338 23.76 3.32 -10.62
CA THR A 338 22.51 2.75 -11.14
C THR A 338 22.50 2.71 -12.67
N PHE A 339 22.88 3.81 -13.30
CA PHE A 339 22.93 3.89 -14.77
C PHE A 339 23.96 2.90 -15.34
N ALA A 340 25.18 2.87 -14.77
CA ALA A 340 26.21 1.93 -15.18
C ALA A 340 25.75 0.46 -15.03
N PHE A 341 25.03 0.14 -13.95
CA PHE A 341 24.45 -1.19 -13.75
C PHE A 341 23.37 -1.52 -14.79
N LEU A 342 22.46 -0.59 -15.09
CA LEU A 342 21.44 -0.80 -16.13
C LEU A 342 22.07 -1.05 -17.50
N VAL A 343 23.13 -0.30 -17.84
CA VAL A 343 23.92 -0.51 -19.05
C VAL A 343 24.57 -1.91 -19.02
N LEU A 344 25.19 -2.29 -17.91
CA LEU A 344 25.80 -3.61 -17.75
C LEU A 344 24.79 -4.75 -17.96
N VAL A 345 23.61 -4.66 -17.34
CA VAL A 345 22.54 -5.66 -17.50
C VAL A 345 21.99 -5.70 -18.92
N ALA A 346 21.91 -4.55 -19.59
CA ALA A 346 21.45 -4.49 -20.98
C ALA A 346 22.42 -5.18 -21.95
N PHE A 347 23.73 -5.07 -21.74
CA PHE A 347 24.75 -5.73 -22.58
C PHE A 347 25.06 -7.17 -22.15
N PHE A 348 24.94 -7.49 -20.87
CA PHE A 348 25.30 -8.79 -20.30
C PHE A 348 24.15 -9.36 -19.46
N PRO A 349 23.04 -9.79 -20.10
CA PRO A 349 21.95 -10.43 -19.38
C PRO A 349 22.45 -11.75 -18.74
N TYR A 350 22.40 -11.85 -17.41
CA TYR A 350 22.83 -13.04 -16.66
C TYR A 350 21.68 -13.60 -15.82
N GLY A 351 21.26 -14.84 -16.14
CA GLY A 351 20.23 -15.56 -15.39
C GLY A 351 18.91 -14.80 -15.25
N GLU A 352 18.46 -14.60 -14.01
CA GLU A 352 17.20 -13.90 -13.64
C GLU A 352 17.28 -12.35 -13.77
N MET A 353 18.39 -11.81 -14.29
CA MET A 353 18.56 -10.38 -14.54
C MET A 353 18.35 -10.06 -16.02
N THR A 354 17.14 -10.34 -16.52
CA THR A 354 16.72 -9.86 -17.85
C THR A 354 16.21 -8.42 -17.77
N LEU A 355 16.37 -7.68 -18.86
CA LEU A 355 15.86 -6.31 -18.98
C LEU A 355 14.34 -6.26 -18.73
N GLU A 356 13.61 -7.28 -19.17
CA GLU A 356 12.17 -7.41 -18.93
C GLU A 356 11.84 -7.43 -17.44
N HIS A 357 12.54 -8.25 -16.64
CA HIS A 357 12.35 -8.26 -15.19
C HIS A 357 12.69 -6.90 -14.57
N ALA A 358 13.77 -6.25 -15.02
CA ALA A 358 14.14 -4.93 -14.53
C ALA A 358 13.05 -3.88 -14.85
N LEU A 359 12.46 -3.92 -16.04
CA LEU A 359 11.38 -3.02 -16.45
C LEU A 359 10.08 -3.27 -15.70
N THR A 360 9.64 -4.52 -15.57
CA THR A 360 8.42 -4.88 -14.82
C THR A 360 8.53 -4.42 -13.36
N MET A 361 9.69 -4.63 -12.73
CA MET A 361 9.92 -4.16 -11.35
C MET A 361 10.01 -2.65 -11.26
N SER A 362 10.65 -1.99 -12.23
CA SER A 362 10.70 -0.52 -12.31
C SER A 362 9.31 0.08 -12.47
N GLY A 363 8.42 -0.57 -13.22
CA GLY A 363 7.01 -0.18 -13.35
C GLY A 363 6.25 -0.23 -12.03
N LEU A 364 6.44 -1.29 -11.25
CA LEU A 364 5.82 -1.39 -9.91
C LEU A 364 6.36 -0.32 -8.95
N MET A 365 7.67 -0.05 -8.98
CA MET A 365 8.28 1.01 -8.18
C MET A 365 7.79 2.40 -8.60
N LEU A 366 7.66 2.63 -9.91
CA LEU A 366 7.12 3.88 -10.43
C LEU A 366 5.66 4.06 -9.98
N ALA A 367 4.85 3.01 -9.98
CA ALA A 367 3.49 3.05 -9.46
C ALA A 367 3.44 3.38 -7.96
N LEU A 368 4.35 2.83 -7.13
CA LEU A 368 4.45 3.16 -5.70
C LEU A 368 4.86 4.61 -5.48
N VAL A 369 5.90 5.09 -6.18
CA VAL A 369 6.35 6.48 -6.11
C VAL A 369 5.25 7.42 -6.57
N PHE A 370 4.55 7.09 -7.65
CA PHE A 370 3.40 7.84 -8.15
C PHE A 370 2.25 7.88 -7.14
N GLY A 371 1.92 6.76 -6.50
CA GLY A 371 0.91 6.72 -5.43
C GLY A 371 1.28 7.60 -4.25
N LEU A 372 2.55 7.59 -3.84
CA LEU A 372 3.06 8.46 -2.78
C LEU A 372 3.03 9.94 -3.17
N ILE A 373 3.33 10.26 -4.43
CA ILE A 373 3.19 11.62 -4.98
C ILE A 373 1.74 12.07 -4.93
N LEU A 374 0.81 11.25 -5.41
CA LEU A 374 -0.62 11.56 -5.39
C LEU A 374 -1.12 11.78 -3.98
N TYR A 375 -0.72 10.90 -3.04
CA TYR A 375 -1.04 11.04 -1.63
C TYR A 375 -0.52 12.36 -1.06
N GLN A 376 0.76 12.67 -1.26
CA GLN A 376 1.35 13.92 -0.77
C GLN A 376 0.75 15.17 -1.43
N LEU A 377 0.43 15.11 -2.72
CA LEU A 377 -0.22 16.18 -3.45
C LEU A 377 -1.63 16.43 -2.88
N TYR A 378 -2.39 15.35 -2.69
CA TYR A 378 -3.72 15.40 -2.11
C TYR A 378 -3.70 16.06 -0.74
N VAL A 379 -2.87 15.53 0.14
CA VAL A 379 -2.61 16.04 1.48
C VAL A 379 -2.17 17.51 1.51
N ASN A 380 -1.20 17.91 0.68
CA ASN A 380 -0.57 19.24 0.75
C ASN A 380 -1.26 20.30 -0.11
N VAL A 381 -2.29 19.95 -0.87
CA VAL A 381 -2.96 20.91 -1.75
C VAL A 381 -4.46 20.89 -1.54
N PHE A 382 -5.04 19.70 -1.45
CA PHE A 382 -6.49 19.52 -1.51
C PHE A 382 -7.15 19.33 -0.15
N ASP A 383 -6.39 18.94 0.87
CA ASP A 383 -6.90 18.71 2.24
C ASP A 383 -6.80 19.94 3.17
N TYR A 384 -6.33 21.08 2.66
CA TYR A 384 -6.29 22.29 3.46
C TYR A 384 -7.64 22.97 3.52
N ARG A 385 -8.27 22.90 4.70
CA ARG A 385 -9.39 23.77 5.02
C ARG A 385 -8.87 25.05 5.67
N ALA A 386 -9.16 26.14 4.98
CA ALA A 386 -8.99 27.49 5.46
C ALA A 386 -10.04 27.75 6.56
N VAL A 387 -9.64 27.68 7.84
CA VAL A 387 -10.52 27.89 9.01
C VAL A 387 -10.25 29.25 9.65
N ARG A 388 -11.31 29.98 9.99
CA ARG A 388 -11.17 31.28 10.67
C ARG A 388 -10.63 31.06 12.08
N ILE A 389 -9.85 32.00 12.61
CA ILE A 389 -9.27 31.90 13.97
C ILE A 389 -10.32 31.63 15.06
N TRP A 390 -11.52 32.19 14.90
CA TRP A 390 -12.66 32.02 15.82
C TRP A 390 -13.30 30.63 15.73
N GLU A 391 -13.15 29.98 14.58
CA GLU A 391 -13.65 28.64 14.30
C GLU A 391 -12.67 27.55 14.70
N LEU A 392 -11.44 27.90 15.15
CA LEU A 392 -10.51 26.92 15.71
C LEU A 392 -11.17 26.19 16.86
N ARG A 393 -11.25 24.86 16.78
CA ARG A 393 -11.73 24.00 17.85
C ARG A 393 -10.57 23.22 18.46
N PRO A 394 -10.68 22.80 19.73
CA PRO A 394 -9.76 21.82 20.27
C PRO A 394 -9.70 20.57 19.37
N ARG A 395 -8.55 19.90 19.34
CA ARG A 395 -8.21 18.73 18.51
C ARG A 395 -8.01 18.99 17.02
N MET A 396 -8.09 20.25 16.58
CA MET A 396 -7.71 20.61 15.21
C MET A 396 -6.19 20.53 15.04
N ILE A 397 -5.73 19.93 13.94
CA ILE A 397 -4.30 19.78 13.65
C ILE A 397 -3.85 20.95 12.78
N LEU A 398 -2.92 21.76 13.29
CA LEU A 398 -2.37 22.87 12.51
C LEU A 398 -1.56 22.34 11.33
N SER A 399 -1.81 22.91 10.15
CA SER A 399 -0.99 22.59 8.97
C SER A 399 0.48 22.91 9.22
N PRO A 400 1.41 22.20 8.54
CA PRO A 400 2.84 22.51 8.60
C PRO A 400 3.14 23.98 8.26
N ARG A 401 2.45 24.56 7.27
CA ARG A 401 2.60 25.97 6.89
C ARG A 401 2.21 26.93 8.01
N THR A 402 1.07 26.69 8.67
CA THR A 402 0.69 27.50 9.85
C THR A 402 1.75 27.36 10.94
N MET A 403 2.27 26.15 11.14
CA MET A 403 3.30 25.90 12.14
C MET A 403 4.60 26.64 11.82
N ASP A 404 4.98 26.77 10.55
CA ASP A 404 6.16 27.54 10.14
C ASP A 404 5.99 29.04 10.40
N VAL A 405 4.80 29.59 10.18
CA VAL A 405 4.47 30.97 10.57
C VAL A 405 4.56 31.14 12.10
N LEU A 406 4.06 30.16 12.86
CA LEU A 406 4.14 30.20 14.33
C LEU A 406 5.58 30.07 14.84
N LYS A 407 6.46 29.37 14.12
CA LYS A 407 7.90 29.26 14.48
C LYS A 407 8.65 30.58 14.37
N GLU A 408 8.13 31.55 13.61
CA GLU A 408 8.68 32.92 13.60
C GLU A 408 8.53 33.59 14.98
N ASP A 409 7.55 33.16 15.78
CA ASP A 409 7.30 33.65 17.14
C ASP A 409 7.66 32.57 18.19
N LYS A 410 8.97 32.44 18.45
CA LYS A 410 9.48 31.43 19.41
C LYS A 410 8.90 31.60 20.82
N ASP A 411 8.63 32.82 21.26
CA ASP A 411 8.06 33.08 22.59
C ASP A 411 6.66 32.47 22.72
N LEU A 412 5.84 32.57 21.67
CA LEU A 412 4.53 31.92 21.61
C LEU A 412 4.66 30.40 21.76
N LEU A 413 5.51 29.76 20.95
CA LEU A 413 5.63 28.29 20.95
C LEU A 413 6.26 27.75 22.24
N GLU A 414 7.33 28.38 22.73
CA GLU A 414 8.11 27.86 23.86
C GLU A 414 7.47 28.20 25.20
N ARG A 415 6.92 29.41 25.37
CA ARG A 415 6.42 29.87 26.68
C ARG A 415 4.92 29.80 26.86
N LYS A 416 4.14 30.13 25.81
CA LYS A 416 2.68 30.32 25.94
C LYS A 416 1.87 29.11 25.49
N MET A 417 2.22 28.54 24.35
CA MET A 417 1.45 27.47 23.70
C MET A 417 1.95 26.08 24.11
N GLY A 418 3.25 25.95 24.38
CA GLY A 418 3.88 24.67 24.68
C GLY A 418 3.93 23.74 23.46
N LYS A 419 4.27 22.47 23.69
CA LYS A 419 4.38 21.47 22.63
C LYS A 419 3.01 21.11 22.07
N VAL A 420 2.81 21.27 20.76
CA VAL A 420 1.59 20.80 20.08
C VAL A 420 1.61 19.29 20.01
N SER A 421 0.54 18.67 20.51
CA SER A 421 0.37 17.21 20.44
C SER A 421 0.07 16.79 18.98
N PRO A 422 0.50 15.60 18.53
CA PRO A 422 -0.01 15.00 17.30
C PRO A 422 -1.54 14.81 17.30
N ASP A 423 -2.18 14.92 18.46
CA ASP A 423 -3.64 14.88 18.59
C ASP A 423 -4.35 16.21 18.28
N GLY A 424 -3.60 17.23 17.88
CA GLY A 424 -4.10 18.57 17.59
C GLY A 424 -3.97 19.52 18.78
N LEU A 425 -4.61 20.68 18.66
CA LEU A 425 -4.54 21.75 19.65
C LEU A 425 -5.40 21.47 20.89
N ASP A 426 -4.83 21.71 22.07
CA ASP A 426 -5.62 21.72 23.30
C ASP A 426 -6.52 22.97 23.41
N ALA A 427 -7.55 22.92 24.25
CA ALA A 427 -8.47 24.02 24.48
C ALA A 427 -7.74 25.30 24.94
N GLU A 428 -6.72 25.17 25.80
CA GLU A 428 -5.89 26.31 26.20
C GLU A 428 -5.03 26.83 25.06
N GLN A 429 -4.44 25.94 24.25
CA GLN A 429 -3.67 26.34 23.06
C GLN A 429 -4.52 27.11 22.05
N VAL A 430 -5.77 26.70 21.86
CA VAL A 430 -6.73 27.43 21.01
C VAL A 430 -6.99 28.84 21.55
N LYS A 431 -7.19 29.00 22.86
CA LYS A 431 -7.38 30.34 23.48
C LYS A 431 -6.14 31.21 23.31
N VAL A 432 -4.95 30.64 23.54
CA VAL A 432 -3.66 31.33 23.38
C VAL A 432 -3.48 31.79 21.93
N LEU A 433 -3.75 30.93 20.94
CA LEU A 433 -3.67 31.28 19.52
C LEU A 433 -4.66 32.37 19.13
N ARG A 434 -5.90 32.31 19.62
CA ARG A 434 -6.90 33.36 19.38
C ARG A 434 -6.46 34.70 19.97
N ARG A 435 -5.92 34.70 21.18
CA ARG A 435 -5.44 35.92 21.84
C ARG A 435 -4.21 36.50 21.14
N TRP A 436 -3.23 35.65 20.84
CA TRP A 436 -2.05 36.04 20.06
C TRP A 436 -2.43 36.67 18.71
N TRP A 437 -3.46 36.14 18.06
CA TRP A 437 -3.97 36.68 16.81
C TRP A 437 -4.56 38.09 16.96
N ILE A 438 -5.33 38.31 18.04
CA ILE A 438 -5.90 39.62 18.38
C ILE A 438 -4.77 40.61 18.68
N ASP A 439 -3.79 40.21 19.50
CA ASP A 439 -2.69 41.06 19.96
C ASP A 439 -1.80 41.56 18.80
N ARG A 440 -1.63 40.78 17.72
CA ARG A 440 -0.90 41.22 16.52
C ARG A 440 -1.65 42.24 15.64
N GLY A 441 -2.80 42.75 16.08
CA GLY A 441 -3.58 43.74 15.34
C GLY A 441 -4.16 43.22 14.02
N ARG A 442 -4.16 41.90 13.81
CA ARG A 442 -4.70 41.24 12.61
C ARG A 442 -6.16 40.79 12.76
N GLY A 443 -6.77 41.08 13.91
CA GLY A 443 -8.14 40.70 14.25
C GLY A 443 -9.16 41.86 14.30
N SER A 444 -8.77 43.11 14.01
CA SER A 444 -9.65 44.28 14.16
C SER A 444 -10.69 44.47 13.06
N GLY A 445 -10.82 43.52 12.12
CA GLY A 445 -12.08 43.35 11.41
C GLY A 445 -13.11 42.83 12.39
N SER A 446 -13.84 43.74 13.04
CA SER A 446 -14.87 43.44 14.04
C SER A 446 -15.70 42.21 13.64
N PRO A 447 -16.08 41.34 14.60
CA PRO A 447 -17.05 40.30 14.34
C PRO A 447 -18.24 40.97 13.65
N ALA A 448 -18.64 40.44 12.49
CA ALA A 448 -19.81 40.92 11.76
C ALA A 448 -20.93 41.11 12.79
N PRO A 449 -21.56 42.30 12.86
CA PRO A 449 -22.56 42.58 13.87
C PRO A 449 -23.55 41.42 13.87
N SER A 450 -23.77 40.84 15.05
CA SER A 450 -24.87 39.89 15.28
C SER A 450 -26.10 40.43 14.55
N PRO A 451 -26.83 39.60 13.77
CA PRO A 451 -27.96 40.07 12.97
C PRO A 451 -28.85 40.92 13.87
N SER A 452 -28.80 42.23 13.66
CA SER A 452 -29.64 43.16 14.39
C SER A 452 -31.08 42.77 14.05
N PRO A 453 -32.02 42.85 15.03
CA PRO A 453 -33.41 42.58 14.75
C PRO A 453 -33.84 43.41 13.54
N LEU A 454 -34.49 42.73 12.59
CA LEU A 454 -34.92 43.25 11.29
C LEU A 454 -35.36 44.72 11.40
N PRO A 455 -34.72 45.65 10.67
CA PRO A 455 -35.25 47.00 10.56
C PRO A 455 -36.58 46.93 9.80
N SER A 456 -37.65 47.37 10.47
CA SER A 456 -38.91 47.71 9.83
C SER A 456 -38.65 48.67 8.67
N SER A 457 -39.14 48.29 7.50
CA SER A 457 -39.08 48.99 6.21
C SER A 457 -39.08 50.52 6.28
N PRO A 458 -38.23 51.17 5.47
CA PRO A 458 -38.62 52.39 4.80
C PRO A 458 -38.50 52.26 3.26
N GLY A 459 -39.42 52.96 2.58
CA GLY A 459 -39.71 52.88 1.15
C GLY A 459 -38.64 53.46 0.20
N PRO A 460 -39.01 53.66 -1.08
CA PRO A 460 -38.06 53.74 -2.18
C PRO A 460 -37.51 55.16 -2.38
N SER A 461 -36.19 55.31 -2.47
CA SER A 461 -35.58 56.50 -3.07
C SER A 461 -34.26 56.22 -3.80
N SER A 462 -34.33 56.49 -5.10
CA SER A 462 -33.32 57.09 -6.00
C SER A 462 -31.81 56.79 -5.86
N ARG A 463 -31.30 56.17 -6.93
CA ARG A 463 -29.97 56.29 -7.58
C ARG A 463 -29.06 57.43 -7.11
N SER A 464 -27.79 57.10 -6.88
CA SER A 464 -26.63 57.66 -7.63
C SER A 464 -25.33 56.94 -7.27
N SER A 465 -24.55 56.56 -8.28
CA SER A 465 -23.14 56.13 -8.17
C SER A 465 -22.24 57.35 -7.93
N PRO A 466 -21.01 57.15 -7.44
CA PRO A 466 -19.91 57.20 -8.41
C PRO A 466 -18.80 56.16 -8.19
N ALA A 467 -18.07 55.98 -9.28
CA ALA A 467 -16.90 55.13 -9.46
C ALA A 467 -15.73 55.54 -8.54
N ALA A 468 -15.04 54.54 -7.97
CA ALA A 468 -13.74 54.72 -7.35
C ALA A 468 -12.68 53.92 -8.12
N ILE A 469 -11.78 54.68 -8.74
CA ILE A 469 -10.53 54.28 -9.37
C ILE A 469 -9.59 53.74 -8.30
N TRP A 470 -9.08 52.52 -8.47
CA TRP A 470 -7.95 51.99 -7.67
C TRP A 470 -6.87 51.48 -8.63
N SER A 471 -5.87 52.34 -8.85
CA SER A 471 -4.57 52.02 -9.43
C SER A 471 -3.53 51.97 -8.32
N GLY A 472 -2.86 50.82 -8.13
CA GLY A 472 -1.77 50.70 -7.16
C GLY A 472 -1.43 49.24 -6.88
N CYS A 473 -0.65 48.62 -7.79
CA CYS A 473 -0.07 47.31 -7.61
C CYS A 473 1.38 47.48 -7.13
N GLU A 474 1.62 47.29 -5.84
CA GLU A 474 2.96 47.11 -5.26
C GLU A 474 3.23 45.60 -5.12
N PRO A 475 4.32 45.05 -5.70
CA PRO A 475 4.72 43.69 -5.46
C PRO A 475 5.88 43.65 -4.46
N ARG A 476 5.63 43.07 -3.27
CA ARG A 476 6.53 42.17 -2.51
C ARG A 476 6.06 42.10 -1.06
N ALA A 477 5.24 41.09 -0.74
CA ALA A 477 5.10 40.60 0.61
C ALA A 477 5.31 39.07 0.61
N PRO A 478 6.08 38.52 1.55
CA PRO A 478 6.42 37.10 1.57
C PRO A 478 5.21 36.21 1.90
N ALA A 479 5.28 34.99 1.39
CA ALA A 479 4.28 33.94 1.36
C ALA A 479 3.53 33.70 2.70
N GLY A 480 2.34 34.29 2.83
CA GLY A 480 1.23 33.75 3.62
C GLY A 480 0.03 33.60 2.70
N CYS A 481 -0.81 32.58 2.89
CA CYS A 481 -2.08 32.47 2.14
C CYS A 481 -3.01 33.62 2.55
N PHE A 482 -2.89 34.74 1.87
CA PHE A 482 -3.80 35.86 2.00
C PHE A 482 -4.86 35.74 0.90
N VAL A 483 -6.11 35.52 1.30
CA VAL A 483 -7.25 35.69 0.40
C VAL A 483 -7.82 37.08 0.66
N ARG A 484 -7.63 37.99 -0.28
CA ARG A 484 -8.22 39.33 -0.24
C ARG A 484 -9.66 39.22 -0.73
N ARG A 485 -10.63 39.21 0.18
CA ARG A 485 -12.06 39.24 -0.15
C ARG A 485 -12.64 40.57 0.32
N ALA A 486 -13.09 41.41 -0.62
CA ALA A 486 -13.74 42.71 -0.34
C ALA A 486 -12.94 43.68 0.55
N GLY A 487 -11.63 43.83 0.32
CA GLY A 487 -10.80 44.81 1.04
C GLY A 487 -10.39 44.40 2.46
N VAL A 488 -10.88 43.26 2.97
CA VAL A 488 -10.48 42.68 4.25
C VAL A 488 -9.48 41.56 4.00
N TRP A 489 -8.32 41.64 4.65
CA TRP A 489 -7.36 40.55 4.68
C TRP A 489 -7.86 39.48 5.65
N VAL A 490 -8.49 38.44 5.13
CA VAL A 490 -8.92 37.29 5.94
C VAL A 490 -7.77 36.29 5.96
N TRP A 491 -7.08 36.22 7.10
CA TRP A 491 -6.18 35.10 7.35
C TRP A 491 -6.98 33.88 7.71
N THR A 492 -6.67 32.80 7.02
CA THR A 492 -7.26 31.50 7.30
C THR A 492 -6.15 30.56 7.73
N ILE A 493 -6.33 29.97 8.91
CA ILE A 493 -5.42 28.95 9.39
C ILE A 493 -5.75 27.69 8.61
N CYS A 494 -4.77 27.13 7.92
CA CYS A 494 -4.92 25.84 7.28
C CYS A 494 -4.86 24.76 8.37
N ILE A 495 -5.91 23.95 8.42
CA ILE A 495 -6.10 22.86 9.39
C ILE A 495 -6.31 21.56 8.60
N TRP A 496 -5.78 20.48 9.16
CA TRP A 496 -6.09 19.10 8.79
C TRP A 496 -7.26 18.56 9.61
#